data_AF-A0A524CIX2-F1
#
_entry.id   AF-A0A524CIX2-F1
#
_cell.length_a   1.000
_cell.length_b   1.000
_cell.length_c   1.000
_cell.angle_alpha   90.00
_cell.angle_beta   90.00
_cell.angle_gamma   90.00
#
_symmetry.space_group_name_H-M   'P 1'
#
loop_
_entity.id
_entity.type
_entity.pdbx_description
1 polymer ?
#
loop_
_entity_poly.entity_id
_entity_poly.type
_entity_poly.pdbx_seq_one_letter_code
_entity_poly.pdbx_strand_id
1 'polypeptide(L)'
;MRLVVLLSLVGSIMISYLRARAEILKEGDYDVGLMARSERLFYLVITMILAYFIGFANVFLFIFMILIWSTAIFRFIKIYKFLKE
;
A
#
# COMPACT_ATOMS: atom_id res chain seq x y z
N MET A 1 15.19 7.91 6.65
CA MET A 1 14.89 7.92 5.20
C MET A 1 15.00 6.55 4.54
N ARG A 2 16.19 5.92 4.51
CA ARG A 2 16.39 4.61 3.84
C ARG A 2 15.41 3.52 4.33
N LEU A 3 15.19 3.43 5.64
CA LEU A 3 14.22 2.50 6.24
C LEU A 3 12.77 2.75 5.77
N VAL A 4 12.35 4.01 5.69
CA VAL A 4 10.98 4.39 5.26
C VAL A 4 10.74 3.99 3.81
N VAL A 5 11.76 4.17 2.95
CA VAL A 5 11.70 3.76 1.54
C VAL A 5 11.63 2.24 1.43
N LEU A 6 12.48 1.51 2.17
CA LEU A 6 12.46 0.04 2.20
C LEU A 6 11.11 -0.49 2.71
N LEU A 7 10.59 0.05 3.81
CA LEU A 7 9.29 -0.34 4.36
C LEU A 7 8.14 -0.01 3.40
N SER A 8 8.19 1.13 2.71
CA SER A 8 7.19 1.50 1.70
C SER A 8 7.23 0.54 0.50
N LEU A 9 8.44 0.14 0.08
CA LEU A 9 8.64 -0.80 -1.03
C LEU A 9 8.12 -2.19 -0.66
N VAL A 10 8.50 -2.70 0.51
CA VAL A 10 8.02 -3.99 1.03
C VAL A 10 6.50 -3.99 1.17
N GLY A 11 5.92 -2.95 1.78
CA GLY A 11 4.47 -2.83 1.93
C GLY A 11 3.74 -2.77 0.59
N SER A 12 4.30 -2.08 -0.41
CA SER A 12 3.73 -2.03 -1.77
C SER A 12 3.69 -3.42 -2.41
N ILE A 13 4.77 -4.20 -2.27
CA ILE A 13 4.84 -5.59 -2.76
C ILE A 13 3.86 -6.46 -1.98
N MET A 14 3.76 -6.31 -0.67
CA MET A 14 2.82 -7.08 0.17
C MET A 14 1.36 -6.91 -0.27
N ILE A 15 0.92 -5.70 -0.62
CA ILE A 15 -0.46 -5.46 -1.08
C ILE A 15 -0.77 -6.28 -2.34
N SER A 16 0.17 -6.34 -3.28
CA SER A 16 0.05 -7.12 -4.52
C SER A 16 0.14 -8.63 -4.24
N TYR A 17 1.06 -9.05 -3.36
CA TYR A 17 1.22 -10.44 -2.97
C TYR A 17 -0.01 -11.01 -2.27
N LEU A 18 -0.60 -10.24 -1.34
CA LEU A 18 -1.81 -10.66 -0.61
C LEU A 18 -2.98 -10.93 -1.55
N ARG A 19 -3.15 -10.12 -2.61
CA ARG A 19 -4.18 -10.36 -3.62
C ARG A 19 -3.91 -11.66 -4.39
N ALA A 20 -2.73 -11.78 -4.98
CA ALA A 20 -2.37 -12.95 -5.78
C ALA A 20 -2.45 -14.24 -4.95
N ARG A 21 -2.06 -14.19 -3.67
CA ARG A 21 -2.16 -15.33 -2.76
C ARG A 21 -3.61 -15.68 -2.42
N ALA A 22 -4.47 -14.69 -2.23
CA ALA A 22 -5.87 -14.91 -1.95
C ALA A 22 -6.61 -15.52 -3.15
N GLU A 23 -6.32 -15.04 -4.36
CA GLU A 23 -6.88 -15.56 -5.62
C GLU A 23 -6.55 -17.05 -5.82
N ILE A 24 -5.36 -17.51 -5.40
CA ILE A 24 -4.99 -18.94 -5.44
C ILE A 24 -5.76 -19.79 -4.42
N LEU A 25 -6.06 -19.22 -3.24
CA LEU A 25 -6.66 -19.97 -2.13
C LEU A 25 -8.16 -20.18 -2.33
N LYS A 26 -8.88 -19.18 -2.86
CA LYS A 26 -10.32 -19.22 -3.07
C LYS A 26 -10.67 -18.18 -4.14
N GLU A 27 -11.43 -18.57 -5.16
CA GLU A 27 -11.92 -17.61 -6.15
C GLU A 27 -12.85 -16.58 -5.46
N GLY A 28 -12.54 -15.30 -5.64
CA GLY A 28 -13.26 -14.21 -4.99
C GLY A 28 -12.73 -12.85 -5.42
N ASP A 29 -13.56 -11.83 -5.27
CA ASP A 29 -13.16 -10.45 -5.56
C ASP A 29 -12.40 -9.87 -4.34
N TYR A 30 -11.07 -9.88 -4.44
CA TYR A 30 -10.17 -9.29 -3.44
C TYR A 30 -9.76 -7.86 -3.78
N ASP A 31 -10.53 -7.17 -4.65
CA ASP A 31 -10.26 -5.79 -5.03
C ASP A 31 -10.71 -4.77 -3.96
N VAL A 32 -10.48 -5.13 -2.70
CA VAL A 32 -10.81 -4.31 -1.54
C VAL A 32 -9.52 -3.81 -0.90
N GLY A 33 -9.40 -2.49 -0.78
CA GLY A 33 -8.30 -1.80 -0.11
C GLY A 33 -8.61 -0.32 0.01
N LEU A 34 -8.06 0.32 1.04
CA LEU A 34 -8.18 1.77 1.24
C LEU A 34 -7.50 2.58 0.14
N MET A 35 -6.55 1.98 -0.57
CA MET A 35 -5.76 2.67 -1.59
C MET A 35 -5.55 1.77 -2.82
N ALA A 36 -6.10 2.19 -3.95
CA ALA A 36 -5.92 1.51 -5.23
C ALA A 36 -4.47 1.66 -5.75
N ARG A 37 -4.09 0.86 -6.75
CA ARG A 37 -2.75 0.94 -7.36
C ARG A 37 -2.52 2.31 -8.00
N SER A 38 -3.53 2.82 -8.70
CA SER A 38 -3.53 4.15 -9.31
C SER A 38 -3.33 5.25 -8.28
N GLU A 39 -4.08 5.22 -7.17
CA GLU A 39 -4.01 6.21 -6.10
C GLU A 39 -2.63 6.26 -5.45
N ARG A 40 -1.97 5.10 -5.24
CA ARG A 40 -0.59 5.07 -4.70
C ARG A 40 0.39 5.78 -5.61
N LEU A 41 0.29 5.55 -6.93
CA LEU A 41 1.15 6.24 -7.90
C LEU A 41 0.84 7.74 -7.95
N PHE A 42 -0.45 8.09 -7.95
CA PHE A 42 -0.89 9.48 -7.98
C PHE A 42 -0.38 10.26 -6.76
N TYR A 43 -0.50 9.67 -5.56
CA TYR A 43 0.04 10.24 -4.33
C TYR A 43 1.55 10.46 -4.43
N LEU A 44 2.30 9.46 -4.89
CA LEU A 44 3.76 9.54 -4.97
C LEU A 44 4.20 10.61 -5.97
N VAL A 45 3.59 10.67 -7.16
CA VAL A 45 3.92 11.68 -8.17
C VAL A 45 3.63 13.09 -7.67
N ILE A 46 2.42 13.35 -7.15
CA ILE A 46 2.05 14.69 -6.67
C ILE A 46 2.93 15.12 -5.50
N THR A 47 3.15 14.23 -4.53
CA THR A 47 3.95 14.57 -3.35
C THR A 47 5.42 14.77 -3.68
N MET A 48 5.98 14.06 -4.67
CA MET A 48 7.36 14.31 -5.12
C MET A 48 7.48 15.62 -5.89
N ILE A 49 6.50 15.97 -6.73
CA ILE A 49 6.47 17.28 -7.40
C ILE A 49 6.38 18.39 -6.36
N LEU A 50 5.46 18.30 -5.39
CA LEU A 50 5.35 19.29 -4.31
C LEU A 50 6.61 19.34 -3.44
N ALA A 51 7.22 18.20 -3.16
CA ALA A 51 8.47 18.14 -2.42
C ALA A 51 9.64 18.82 -3.15
N TYR A 52 9.67 18.78 -4.48
CA TYR A 52 10.67 19.49 -5.28
C TYR A 52 10.57 21.01 -5.10
N PHE A 53 9.35 21.56 -4.99
CA PHE A 53 9.16 23.00 -4.79
C PHE A 53 9.27 23.46 -3.34
N ILE A 54 8.80 22.66 -2.37
CA ILE A 54 8.61 23.10 -0.96
C ILE A 54 9.66 22.46 -0.01
N GLY A 55 10.34 21.39 -0.42
CA GLY A 55 11.47 20.82 0.34
C GLY A 55 11.13 19.81 1.45
N PHE A 56 9.95 19.17 1.44
CA PHE A 56 9.49 18.26 2.51
C PHE A 56 9.33 16.78 2.10
N ALA A 57 10.18 16.27 1.21
CA ALA A 57 10.10 14.89 0.70
C ALA A 57 10.00 13.83 1.82
N ASN A 58 10.73 14.04 2.92
CA ASN A 58 10.78 13.11 4.04
C ASN A 58 9.42 12.88 4.72
N VAL A 59 8.65 13.96 4.90
CA VAL A 59 7.35 13.91 5.58
C VAL A 59 6.32 13.21 4.71
N PHE A 60 6.28 13.54 3.42
CA PHE A 60 5.37 12.89 2.47
C PHE A 60 5.64 11.39 2.34
N LEU A 61 6.91 10.97 2.27
CA LEU A 61 7.27 9.56 2.23
C LEU A 61 6.92 8.82 3.53
N PHE A 62 6.98 9.50 4.68
CA PHE A 62 6.57 8.92 5.95
C PHE A 62 5.06 8.70 6.02
N ILE A 63 4.26 9.67 5.56
CA ILE A 63 2.80 9.53 5.46
C ILE A 63 2.44 8.41 4.48
N PHE A 64 3.14 8.34 3.34
CA PHE A 64 2.95 7.28 2.35
C PHE A 64 3.19 5.88 2.93
N MET A 65 4.26 5.72 3.71
CA MET A 65 4.57 4.47 4.40
C MET A 65 3.41 4.03 5.30
N ILE A 66 2.86 4.94 6.10
CA ILE A 66 1.74 4.64 7.01
C ILE A 66 0.50 4.20 6.21
N LEU A 67 0.17 4.89 5.12
CA LEU A 67 -0.97 4.55 4.26
C LEU A 67 -0.82 3.16 3.62
N ILE A 68 0.37 2.82 3.11
CA ILE A 68 0.64 1.51 2.53
C ILE A 68 0.46 0.40 3.55
N TRP A 69 1.11 0.53 4.72
CA TRP A 69 1.04 -0.51 5.75
C TRP A 69 -0.37 -0.66 6.31
N SER A 70 -1.09 0.43 6.48
CA SER A 70 -2.50 0.40 6.89
C SER A 70 -3.36 -0.34 5.86
N THR A 71 -3.14 -0.09 4.57
CA THR A 71 -3.84 -0.79 3.47
C THR A 71 -3.50 -2.27 3.43
N ALA A 72 -2.22 -2.64 3.63
CA ALA A 72 -1.78 -4.02 3.65
C ALA A 72 -2.41 -4.81 4.81
N ILE A 73 -2.43 -4.23 6.02
CA ILE A 73 -3.05 -4.84 7.19
C ILE A 73 -4.56 -4.98 7.01
N PHE A 74 -5.24 -3.94 6.51
CA PHE A 74 -6.67 -3.99 6.25
C PHE A 74 -7.03 -5.11 5.27
N ARG A 75 -6.27 -5.24 4.18
CA ARG A 75 -6.44 -6.31 3.19
C ARG A 75 -6.18 -7.68 3.80
N PHE A 76 -5.12 -7.83 4.59
CA PHE A 76 -4.82 -9.10 5.29
C PHE A 76 -5.95 -9.55 6.20
N ILE A 77 -6.48 -8.66 7.05
CA ILE A 77 -7.58 -8.98 7.97
C ILE A 77 -8.83 -9.39 7.18
N LYS A 78 -9.17 -8.68 6.11
CA LYS A 78 -10.34 -8.99 5.29
C LYS A 78 -10.22 -10.34 4.58
N ILE A 79 -9.05 -10.64 4.01
CA ILE A 79 -8.76 -11.95 3.41
C ILE A 79 -8.83 -13.05 4.47
N TYR A 80 -8.21 -12.85 5.63
CA TYR A 80 -8.22 -13.85 6.70
C TYR A 80 -9.64 -14.17 7.19
N LYS A 81 -10.50 -13.14 7.31
CA LYS A 81 -11.90 -13.33 7.66
C LYS A 81 -12.66 -14.11 6.56
N PHE A 82 -12.42 -13.79 5.29
CA PHE A 82 -13.06 -14.46 4.15
C PHE A 82 -12.61 -15.92 3.96
N LEU A 83 -11.36 -16.24 4.35
CA LEU A 83 -10.85 -17.62 4.33
C LEU A 83 -11.36 -18.46 5.49
N LYS A 84 -11.71 -17.83 6.62
CA LYS A 84 -12.21 -18.52 7.81
C LYS A 84 -13.70 -18.90 7.67
N GLU A 85 -14.44 -18.17 6.84
CA GLU A 85 -15.78 -18.51 6.36
C GLU A 85 -15.74 -19.52 5.21
#